data_AF-W1XCW6-F1
#
_entry.id   AF-W1XCW6-F1
#
_cell.length_a   1.000
_cell.length_b   1.000
_cell.length_c   1.000
_cell.angle_alpha   90.00
_cell.angle_beta   90.00
_cell.angle_gamma   90.00
#
_symmetry.space_group_name_H-M   'P 1'
#
loop_
_entity.id
_entity.type
_entity.pdbx_description
1 polymer ?
#
loop_
_entity_poly.entity_id
_entity_poly.type
_entity_poly.pdbx_seq_one_letter_code
_entity_poly.pdbx_strand_id
1 'polypeptide(L)'
;MMEILRGSPALSAFRINKLLARFQAARLPVHTIYAEYVHFADLNAPLNDDEHAQLERLLKYGPALASHAPQGKLLLVTPRPGTISPWSSKATDIAHNCGLQQVNRLERGVAYYIEAGTLTNEQWQQVTAELHDRMMETVFFALDDAEQLFAHHQPTPVTSVDLLGQGRQALIDANLRLGLALAEDEIDYLQDAFTKLGRNPNDIELYMFAQANSEHCRHKIFNADWVIDGEQQPKSLFKMIKNTFETTPDHVLSAYKDNAAVMEGSEVGRYFADHETGRYDFHQEPAHILMKVETHNHPTAISPWPGAATGSGGEIRDEGATGRGAKP
;
A
#
# COMPACT_ATOMS: atom_id res chain seq x y z
N MET A 1 10.88 24.19 -1.13
CA MET A 1 11.29 24.76 0.18
C MET A 1 10.38 24.11 1.20
N MET A 2 10.91 23.60 2.31
CA MET A 2 10.10 22.95 3.33
C MET A 2 9.67 23.96 4.40
N GLU A 3 8.37 24.05 4.65
CA GLU A 3 7.78 24.80 5.76
C GLU A 3 7.29 23.81 6.84
N ILE A 4 7.53 24.15 8.12
CA ILE A 4 7.17 23.32 9.27
C ILE A 4 6.04 24.00 10.05
N LEU A 5 4.87 23.35 10.10
CA LEU A 5 3.70 23.86 10.80
C LEU A 5 3.33 22.93 11.96
N ARG A 6 3.35 23.44 13.19
CA ARG A 6 2.92 22.69 14.39
C ARG A 6 1.41 22.50 14.36
N GLY A 7 0.98 21.27 14.64
CA GLY A 7 -0.42 20.88 14.74
C GLY A 7 -0.89 20.72 16.18
N SER A 8 -2.07 20.11 16.32
CA SER A 8 -2.71 19.83 17.62
C SER A 8 -1.99 18.71 18.40
N PRO A 9 -2.20 18.61 19.73
CA PRO A 9 -1.77 17.45 20.50
C PRO A 9 -2.32 16.14 19.92
N ALA A 10 -1.47 15.13 19.79
CA ALA A 10 -1.74 13.93 18.99
C ALA A 10 -2.38 12.77 19.78
N LEU A 11 -2.26 12.76 21.11
CA LEU A 11 -2.67 11.63 21.94
C LEU A 11 -3.56 12.06 23.11
N SER A 12 -4.70 11.39 23.26
CA SER A 12 -5.55 11.49 24.45
C SER A 12 -4.87 10.94 25.71
N ALA A 13 -5.32 11.36 26.89
CA ALA A 13 -4.77 10.93 28.18
C ALA A 13 -4.67 9.39 28.34
N PHE A 14 -5.66 8.62 27.86
CA PHE A 14 -5.59 7.15 27.99
C PHE A 14 -4.47 6.52 27.15
N ARG A 15 -4.14 7.10 25.99
CA ARG A 15 -3.04 6.64 25.13
C ARG A 15 -1.69 6.98 25.75
N ILE A 16 -1.56 8.17 26.34
CA ILE A 16 -0.38 8.59 27.11
C ILE A 16 -0.15 7.61 28.28
N ASN A 17 -1.18 7.34 29.09
CA ASN A 17 -1.08 6.39 30.20
C ASN A 17 -0.69 4.98 29.75
N LYS A 18 -1.18 4.53 28.59
CA LYS A 18 -0.80 3.23 28.00
C LYS A 18 0.68 3.19 27.62
N LEU A 19 1.23 4.27 27.04
CA LEU A 19 2.67 4.35 26.73
C LEU A 19 3.51 4.35 28.00
N LEU A 20 3.15 5.18 28.99
CA LEU A 20 3.86 5.20 30.29
C LEU A 20 3.85 3.83 30.96
N ALA A 21 2.72 3.11 30.95
CA ALA A 21 2.63 1.75 31.49
C ALA A 21 3.53 0.75 30.74
N ARG A 22 3.67 0.88 29.41
CA ARG A 22 4.59 0.04 28.62
C ARG A 22 6.05 0.33 28.94
N PHE A 23 6.42 1.61 29.02
CA PHE A 23 7.77 2.01 29.44
C PHE A 23 8.10 1.48 30.83
N GLN A 24 7.17 1.60 31.78
CA GLN A 24 7.34 1.06 33.12
C GLN A 24 7.51 -0.48 33.11
N ALA A 25 6.70 -1.21 32.35
CA ALA A 25 6.81 -2.67 32.21
C ALA A 25 8.16 -3.09 31.62
N ALA A 26 8.72 -2.30 30.70
CA ALA A 26 10.05 -2.47 30.13
C ALA A 26 11.19 -1.92 31.01
N ARG A 27 10.90 -1.42 32.22
CA ARG A 27 11.87 -0.81 33.15
C ARG A 27 12.60 0.42 32.58
N LEU A 28 11.91 1.19 31.74
CA LEU A 28 12.38 2.45 31.20
C LEU A 28 11.91 3.60 32.11
N PRO A 29 12.81 4.36 32.76
CA PRO A 29 12.46 5.44 33.69
C PRO A 29 11.93 6.72 32.99
N VAL A 30 10.86 6.59 32.20
CA VAL A 30 10.15 7.71 31.57
C VAL A 30 9.17 8.32 32.57
N HIS A 31 9.27 9.64 32.79
CA HIS A 31 8.43 10.38 33.72
C HIS A 31 7.17 10.94 33.05
N THR A 32 7.34 11.59 31.90
CA THR A 32 6.27 12.22 31.13
C THR A 32 6.50 12.00 29.63
N ILE A 33 5.41 12.02 28.88
CA ILE A 33 5.44 12.03 27.43
C ILE A 33 4.32 12.93 26.92
N TYR A 34 4.68 13.83 26.03
CA TYR A 34 3.76 14.71 25.29
C TYR A 34 3.95 14.48 23.79
N ALA A 35 2.89 14.64 23.01
CA ALA A 35 2.94 14.40 21.57
C ALA A 35 2.10 15.43 20.82
N GLU A 36 2.66 15.98 19.74
CA GLU A 36 1.96 16.87 18.81
C GLU A 36 2.09 16.36 17.38
N TYR A 37 1.07 16.62 16.57
CA TYR A 37 1.26 16.53 15.13
C TYR A 37 2.19 17.64 14.66
N VAL A 38 3.02 17.33 13.68
CA VAL A 38 3.80 18.32 12.93
C VAL A 38 3.54 18.08 11.46
N HIS A 39 3.36 19.16 10.71
CA HIS A 39 3.11 19.12 9.28
C HIS A 39 4.30 19.72 8.55
N PHE A 40 4.63 19.11 7.41
CA PHE A 40 5.73 19.50 6.56
C PHE A 40 5.16 19.81 5.18
N ALA A 41 5.29 21.05 4.72
CA ALA A 41 4.84 21.48 3.41
C ALA A 41 6.06 21.70 2.51
N ASP A 42 6.23 20.85 1.49
CA ASP A 42 7.17 21.18 0.42
C ASP A 42 6.47 22.09 -0.60
N LEU A 43 7.09 23.25 -0.83
CA LEU A 43 6.56 24.32 -1.66
C LEU A 43 7.42 24.51 -2.93
N ASN A 44 6.77 24.64 -4.09
CA ASN A 44 7.41 25.04 -5.36
C ASN A 44 7.56 26.56 -5.52
N ALA A 45 6.80 27.34 -4.76
CA ALA A 45 6.77 28.79 -4.78
C ALA A 45 6.40 29.33 -3.38
N PRO A 46 6.78 30.56 -3.02
CA PRO A 46 6.39 31.15 -1.73
C PRO A 46 4.88 31.37 -1.65
N LEU A 47 4.34 31.30 -0.43
CA LEU A 47 2.97 31.68 -0.11
C LEU A 47 2.93 33.16 0.27
N ASN A 48 1.89 33.87 -0.15
CA ASN A 48 1.57 35.19 0.42
C ASN A 48 0.89 35.04 1.80
N ASP A 49 0.67 36.17 2.50
CA ASP A 49 0.14 36.16 3.88
C ASP A 49 -1.25 35.48 3.98
N ASP A 50 -2.14 35.70 3.01
CA ASP A 50 -3.48 35.09 3.00
C ASP A 50 -3.40 33.58 2.74
N GLU A 51 -2.54 33.15 1.81
CA GLU A 51 -2.31 31.75 1.49
C GLU A 51 -1.66 30.99 2.66
N HIS A 52 -0.70 31.62 3.34
CA HIS A 52 -0.07 31.07 4.54
C HIS A 52 -1.10 30.92 5.67
N ALA A 53 -1.92 31.95 5.93
CA ALA A 53 -3.00 31.87 6.90
C ALA A 53 -4.05 30.80 6.55
N GLN A 54 -4.33 30.61 5.25
CA GLN A 54 -5.20 29.54 4.77
C GLN A 54 -4.59 28.16 5.01
N LEU A 55 -3.30 27.96 4.73
CA LEU A 55 -2.60 26.71 4.99
C LEU A 55 -2.58 26.38 6.49
N GLU A 56 -2.23 27.34 7.34
CA GLU A 56 -2.31 27.18 8.79
C GLU A 56 -3.71 26.76 9.25
N ARG A 57 -4.76 27.34 8.66
CA ARG A 57 -6.15 27.03 8.99
C ARG A 57 -6.52 25.61 8.56
N LEU A 58 -6.09 25.16 7.39
CA LEU A 58 -6.32 23.77 6.92
C LEU A 58 -5.68 22.74 7.86
N LEU A 59 -4.54 23.08 8.45
CA LEU A 59 -3.77 22.19 9.33
C LEU A 59 -4.20 22.28 10.81
N LYS A 60 -5.18 23.12 11.15
CA LYS A 60 -5.83 23.16 12.47
C LYS A 60 -7.06 22.24 12.49
N TYR A 61 -6.86 21.00 12.91
CA TYR A 61 -7.92 19.99 13.01
C TYR A 61 -7.72 19.06 14.23
N GLY A 62 -8.74 18.21 14.47
CA GLY A 62 -8.72 17.21 15.54
C GLY A 62 -9.37 17.69 16.85
N PRO A 63 -9.37 16.85 17.89
CA PRO A 63 -9.93 17.21 19.19
C PRO A 63 -9.12 18.33 19.85
N ALA A 64 -9.81 19.24 20.54
CA ALA A 64 -9.20 20.33 21.31
C ALA A 64 -8.62 19.80 22.64
N LEU A 65 -7.53 19.04 22.55
CA LEU A 65 -6.76 18.58 23.70
C LEU A 65 -5.92 19.73 24.28
N ALA A 66 -5.59 19.65 25.57
CA ALA A 66 -4.72 20.64 26.20
C ALA A 66 -3.33 20.62 25.55
N SER A 67 -2.88 21.79 25.08
CA SER A 67 -1.52 21.97 24.57
C SER A 67 -0.57 22.21 25.73
N HIS A 68 0.64 21.67 25.62
CA HIS A 68 1.70 21.83 26.59
C HIS A 68 2.95 22.38 25.90
N ALA A 69 3.75 23.15 26.63
CA ALA A 69 5.05 23.57 26.12
C ALA A 69 5.93 22.32 25.93
N PRO A 70 6.60 22.15 24.78
CA PRO A 70 7.53 21.05 24.56
C PRO A 70 8.64 20.99 25.62
N GLN A 71 8.82 19.85 26.28
CA GLN A 71 9.86 19.61 27.28
C GLN A 71 10.47 18.22 27.12
N GLY A 72 11.78 18.10 27.41
CA GLY A 72 12.51 16.85 27.26
C GLY A 72 13.03 16.61 25.84
N LYS A 73 13.34 15.35 25.54
CA LYS A 73 13.96 14.95 24.27
C LYS A 73 12.90 14.79 23.17
N LEU A 74 13.17 15.38 22.00
CA LEU A 74 12.37 15.19 20.79
C LEU A 74 12.69 13.83 20.14
N LEU A 75 11.64 13.08 19.82
CA LEU A 75 11.64 11.98 18.87
C LEU A 75 10.53 12.24 17.85
N LEU A 76 10.90 12.55 16.61
CA LEU A 76 9.95 12.81 15.53
C LEU A 76 9.71 11.52 14.75
N VAL A 77 8.49 10.99 14.82
CA VAL A 77 8.07 9.82 14.03
C VAL A 77 7.43 10.29 12.73
N THR A 78 7.89 9.75 11.60
CA THR A 78 7.39 10.07 10.25
C THR A 78 7.32 8.80 9.40
N PRO A 79 6.61 8.81 8.25
CA PRO A 79 6.79 7.77 7.24
C PRO A 79 8.27 7.60 6.84
N ARG A 80 8.70 6.39 6.48
CA ARG A 80 10.09 6.18 6.02
C ARG A 80 10.37 6.99 4.75
N PRO A 81 11.56 7.61 4.60
CA PRO A 81 11.98 8.22 3.35
C PRO A 81 11.81 7.28 2.15
N GLY A 82 11.36 7.83 1.02
CA GLY A 82 10.97 7.05 -0.16
C GLY A 82 9.52 6.53 -0.13
N THR A 83 8.75 6.81 0.92
CA THR A 83 7.31 6.55 0.97
C THR A 83 6.50 7.84 1.07
N ILE A 84 5.23 7.77 0.66
CA ILE A 84 4.26 8.87 0.76
C ILE A 84 3.05 8.33 1.50
N SER A 85 2.66 8.96 2.61
CA SER A 85 1.52 8.46 3.39
C SER A 85 0.19 8.70 2.64
N PRO A 86 -0.85 7.87 2.86
CA PRO A 86 -2.18 8.17 2.34
C PRO A 86 -2.77 9.48 2.90
N TRP A 87 -2.27 9.94 4.05
CA TRP A 87 -2.61 11.26 4.58
C TRP A 87 -2.02 12.36 3.69
N SER A 88 -0.77 12.21 3.26
CA SER A 88 -0.07 13.14 2.38
C SER A 88 -0.83 13.36 1.08
N SER A 89 -1.25 12.30 0.38
CA SER A 89 -2.03 12.42 -0.86
C SER A 89 -3.31 13.23 -0.65
N LYS A 90 -4.12 12.86 0.35
CA LYS A 90 -5.40 13.54 0.62
C LYS A 90 -5.23 14.97 1.12
N ALA A 91 -4.22 15.24 1.96
CA ALA A 91 -3.94 16.59 2.46
C ALA A 91 -3.48 17.50 1.32
N THR A 92 -2.65 16.97 0.42
CA THR A 92 -2.17 17.70 -0.77
C THR A 92 -3.34 17.99 -1.72
N ASP A 93 -4.24 17.02 -1.97
CA ASP A 93 -5.46 17.25 -2.75
C ASP A 93 -6.35 18.34 -2.13
N ILE A 94 -6.50 18.36 -0.80
CA ILE A 94 -7.25 19.41 -0.09
C ILE A 94 -6.60 20.79 -0.31
N ALA A 95 -5.28 20.89 -0.20
CA ALA A 95 -4.55 22.13 -0.44
C ALA A 95 -4.77 22.63 -1.88
N HIS A 96 -4.66 21.75 -2.88
CA HIS A 96 -4.92 22.08 -4.28
C HIS A 96 -6.35 22.52 -4.54
N ASN A 97 -7.34 21.81 -3.98
CA ASN A 97 -8.76 22.16 -4.08
C ASN A 97 -9.10 23.48 -3.34
N CYS A 98 -8.24 23.89 -2.41
CA CYS A 98 -8.30 25.20 -1.74
C CYS A 98 -7.57 26.31 -2.49
N GLY A 99 -6.98 26.03 -3.67
CA GLY A 99 -6.28 27.00 -4.50
C GLY A 99 -4.76 27.10 -4.24
N LEU A 100 -4.20 26.31 -3.33
CA LEU A 100 -2.78 26.38 -2.93
C LEU A 100 -1.91 25.49 -3.83
N GLN A 101 -1.77 25.87 -5.11
CA GLN A 101 -0.98 25.13 -6.11
C GLN A 101 0.54 25.15 -5.83
N GLN A 102 0.98 26.07 -4.97
CA GLN A 102 2.35 26.19 -4.49
C GLN A 102 2.78 24.98 -3.65
N VAL A 103 1.83 24.28 -3.04
CA VAL A 103 2.07 23.08 -2.24
C VAL A 103 2.36 21.90 -3.18
N ASN A 104 3.61 21.47 -3.28
CA ASN A 104 3.95 20.23 -3.99
C ASN A 104 3.41 19.02 -3.24
N ARG A 105 3.63 19.00 -1.93
CA ARG A 105 3.24 17.89 -1.07
C ARG A 105 3.19 18.31 0.39
N LEU A 106 2.15 17.87 1.09
CA LEU A 106 2.07 17.89 2.56
C LEU A 106 2.44 16.54 3.13
N GLU A 107 3.19 16.48 4.22
CA GLU A 107 3.38 15.26 5.02
C GLU A 107 3.16 15.55 6.51
N ARG A 108 2.90 14.51 7.31
CA ARG A 108 2.66 14.62 8.75
C ARG A 108 3.56 13.68 9.53
N GLY A 109 4.14 14.21 10.60
CA GLY A 109 4.79 13.45 11.65
C GLY A 109 4.10 13.60 13.01
N VAL A 110 4.60 12.85 13.98
CA VAL A 110 4.27 13.00 15.41
C VAL A 110 5.55 13.32 16.15
N ALA A 111 5.64 14.53 16.70
CA ALA A 111 6.73 14.94 17.57
C ALA A 111 6.42 14.50 19.00
N TYR A 112 7.17 13.52 19.49
CA TYR A 112 7.14 13.10 20.89
C TYR A 112 8.19 13.88 21.69
N TYR A 113 7.78 14.38 22.84
CA TYR A 113 8.60 15.08 23.80
C TYR A 113 8.63 14.27 25.09
N ILE A 114 9.81 13.76 25.46
CA ILE A 114 9.97 12.74 26.50
C ILE A 114 10.89 13.26 27.60
N GLU A 115 10.37 13.33 28.82
CA GLU A 115 11.18 13.54 30.00
C GLU A 115 11.39 12.20 30.72
N ALA A 116 12.64 11.88 30.99
CA ALA A 116 13.03 10.62 31.61
C ALA A 116 14.21 10.85 32.55
N GLY A 117 14.44 9.91 33.45
CA GLY A 117 15.69 9.82 34.18
C GLY A 117 16.86 9.51 33.24
N THR A 118 18.04 9.23 33.79
CA THR A 118 19.19 8.82 32.97
C THR A 118 18.88 7.53 32.23
N LEU A 119 18.71 7.64 30.91
CA LEU A 119 18.57 6.52 29.99
C LEU A 119 19.89 6.27 29.26
N THR A 120 20.29 5.01 29.14
CA THR A 120 21.39 4.61 28.26
C THR A 120 20.98 4.74 26.78
N ASN A 121 21.96 4.67 25.86
CA ASN A 121 21.67 4.67 24.43
C ASN A 121 20.79 3.48 24.01
N GLU A 122 21.02 2.30 24.60
CA GLU A 122 20.21 1.10 24.36
C GLU A 122 18.77 1.29 24.86
N GLN A 123 18.59 1.91 26.04
CA GLN A 123 17.25 2.23 26.54
C GLN A 123 16.54 3.27 25.67
N TRP A 124 17.25 4.26 25.11
CA TRP A 124 16.68 5.16 24.12
C TRP A 124 16.23 4.44 22.85
N GLN A 125 16.97 3.43 22.38
CA GLN A 125 16.54 2.59 21.25
C GLN A 125 15.25 1.84 21.57
N GLN A 126 15.11 1.33 22.80
CA GLN A 126 13.87 0.67 23.26
C GLN A 126 12.69 1.66 23.33
N VAL A 127 12.90 2.88 23.85
CA VAL A 127 11.88 3.94 23.84
C VAL A 127 11.43 4.25 22.41
N THR A 128 12.39 4.44 21.49
CA THR A 128 12.12 4.70 20.07
C THR A 128 11.32 3.56 19.43
N ALA A 129 11.67 2.30 19.71
CA ALA A 129 11.00 1.13 19.15
C ALA A 129 9.53 0.99 19.59
N GLU A 130 9.16 1.50 20.76
CA GLU A 130 7.76 1.49 21.24
C GLU A 130 6.87 2.57 20.58
N LEU A 131 7.48 3.57 19.93
CA LEU A 131 6.78 4.77 19.44
C LEU A 131 6.48 4.77 17.94
N HIS A 132 7.03 3.82 17.17
CA HIS A 132 6.86 3.75 15.72
C HIS A 132 6.66 2.31 15.23
N ASP A 133 6.01 2.18 14.08
CA ASP A 133 6.00 0.93 13.31
C ASP A 133 7.24 0.87 12.41
N ARG A 134 8.19 0.01 12.75
CA ARG A 134 9.42 -0.21 11.96
C ARG A 134 9.17 -0.57 10.48
N MET A 135 7.99 -1.09 10.13
CA MET A 135 7.66 -1.46 8.75
C MET A 135 7.25 -0.26 7.90
N MET A 136 6.84 0.85 8.52
CA MET A 136 6.24 2.01 7.82
C MET A 136 6.91 3.33 8.15
N GLU A 137 7.48 3.44 9.35
CA GLU A 137 7.91 4.70 9.94
C GLU A 137 9.41 4.70 10.25
N THR A 138 9.96 5.89 10.40
CA THR A 138 11.30 6.13 10.93
C THR A 138 11.24 7.18 12.05
N VAL A 139 12.30 7.27 12.83
CA VAL A 139 12.43 8.26 13.91
C VAL A 139 13.62 9.18 13.65
N PHE A 140 13.33 10.47 13.65
CA PHE A 140 14.31 11.55 13.55
C PHE A 140 14.47 12.28 14.89
N PHE A 141 15.54 13.06 15.01
CA PHE A 141 15.90 13.76 16.25
C PHE A 141 15.79 15.29 16.12
N ALA A 142 15.62 15.80 14.90
CA ALA A 142 15.24 17.19 14.62
C ALA A 142 14.01 17.25 13.71
N LEU A 143 13.30 18.37 13.72
CA LEU A 143 12.17 18.59 12.80
C LEU A 143 12.65 18.77 11.36
N ASP A 144 13.81 19.42 11.18
CA ASP A 144 14.40 19.69 9.87
C ASP A 144 14.85 18.41 9.15
N ASP A 145 15.08 17.31 9.88
CA ASP A 145 15.40 16.00 9.28
C ASP A 145 14.28 15.51 8.34
N ALA A 146 13.05 16.02 8.49
CA ALA A 146 11.93 15.74 7.61
C ALA A 146 12.15 16.19 6.15
N GLU A 147 13.16 17.03 5.85
CA GLU A 147 13.56 17.34 4.48
C GLU A 147 13.85 16.07 3.66
N GLN A 148 14.34 15.02 4.32
CA GLN A 148 14.63 13.71 3.69
C GLN A 148 13.37 13.05 3.11
N LEU A 149 12.18 13.41 3.60
CA LEU A 149 10.92 12.90 3.06
C LEU A 149 10.65 13.42 1.66
N PHE A 150 11.24 14.57 1.28
CA PHE A 150 10.97 15.31 0.03
C PHE A 150 12.13 15.24 -0.97
N ALA A 151 13.07 14.32 -0.79
CA ALA A 151 14.20 14.17 -1.71
C ALA A 151 13.73 13.92 -3.15
N HIS A 152 14.22 14.73 -4.08
CA HIS A 152 14.00 14.54 -5.51
C HIS A 152 15.12 13.66 -6.09
N HIS A 153 14.74 12.57 -6.74
CA HIS A 153 15.66 11.66 -7.40
C HIS A 153 15.52 11.75 -8.91
N GLN A 154 16.64 11.58 -9.63
CA GLN A 154 16.60 11.46 -11.08
C GLN A 154 16.10 10.06 -11.48
N PRO A 155 15.34 9.91 -12.58
CA PRO A 155 14.93 8.60 -13.06
C PRO A 155 16.14 7.68 -13.30
N THR A 156 16.11 6.49 -12.71
CA THR A 156 17.14 5.47 -12.92
C THR A 156 17.00 4.84 -14.32
N PRO A 157 18.08 4.72 -15.11
CA PRO A 157 18.02 4.08 -16.42
C PRO A 157 17.74 2.57 -16.33
N VAL A 158 17.19 2.00 -17.40
CA VAL A 158 16.99 0.55 -17.56
C VAL A 158 18.32 -0.20 -17.50
N THR A 159 18.31 -1.40 -16.91
CA THR A 159 19.51 -2.26 -16.89
C THR A 159 19.32 -3.46 -17.82
N SER A 160 20.24 -3.62 -18.77
CA SER A 160 20.31 -4.82 -19.61
C SER A 160 20.98 -5.97 -18.85
N VAL A 161 20.46 -7.18 -18.97
CA VAL A 161 21.09 -8.42 -18.46
C VAL A 161 21.87 -9.07 -19.60
N ASP A 162 23.18 -9.25 -19.40
CA ASP A 162 24.12 -9.57 -20.49
C ASP A 162 24.15 -11.05 -20.88
N LEU A 163 23.04 -11.56 -21.39
CA LEU A 163 22.90 -12.93 -21.90
C LEU A 163 23.85 -13.22 -23.08
N LEU A 164 24.00 -12.29 -24.01
CA LEU A 164 24.84 -12.49 -25.20
C LEU A 164 26.34 -12.55 -24.84
N GLY A 165 26.79 -11.78 -23.84
CA GLY A 165 28.18 -11.77 -23.39
C GLY A 165 28.51 -12.87 -22.37
N GLN A 166 27.58 -13.23 -21.49
CA GLN A 166 27.84 -14.12 -20.34
C GLN A 166 27.04 -15.43 -20.37
N GLY A 167 26.21 -15.63 -21.39
CA GLY A 167 25.36 -16.81 -21.52
C GLY A 167 24.37 -16.96 -20.37
N ARG A 168 24.00 -18.21 -20.07
CA ARG A 168 23.02 -18.56 -19.02
C ARG A 168 23.32 -17.91 -17.67
N GLN A 169 24.60 -17.75 -17.31
CA GLN A 169 24.99 -17.22 -16.01
C GLN A 169 24.42 -15.82 -15.76
N ALA A 170 24.28 -14.99 -16.79
CA ALA A 170 23.65 -13.67 -16.67
C ALA A 170 22.21 -13.76 -16.13
N LEU A 171 21.46 -14.77 -16.58
CA LEU A 171 20.08 -15.00 -16.14
C LEU A 171 20.03 -15.56 -14.72
N ILE A 172 20.96 -16.43 -14.35
CA ILE A 172 21.08 -16.97 -12.99
C ILE A 172 21.39 -15.84 -12.00
N ASP A 173 22.35 -14.98 -12.34
CA ASP A 173 22.72 -13.84 -11.51
C ASP A 173 21.58 -12.82 -11.40
N ALA A 174 20.88 -12.56 -12.51
CA ALA A 174 19.69 -11.72 -12.52
C ALA A 174 18.54 -12.32 -11.68
N ASN A 175 18.31 -13.63 -11.76
CA ASN A 175 17.31 -14.35 -10.97
C ASN A 175 17.54 -14.14 -9.47
N LEU A 176 18.79 -14.28 -9.00
CA LEU A 176 19.15 -14.07 -7.60
C LEU A 176 19.07 -12.59 -7.20
N ARG A 177 19.69 -11.70 -7.99
CA ARG A 177 19.77 -10.27 -7.68
C ARG A 177 18.42 -9.58 -7.65
N LEU A 178 17.53 -9.94 -8.57
CA LEU A 178 16.18 -9.36 -8.69
C LEU A 178 15.13 -10.15 -7.91
N GLY A 179 15.46 -11.33 -7.38
CA GLY A 179 14.53 -12.19 -6.65
C GLY A 179 13.41 -12.73 -7.53
N LEU A 180 13.72 -13.17 -8.76
CA LEU A 180 12.71 -13.57 -9.75
C LEU A 180 12.08 -14.95 -9.47
N ALA A 181 12.76 -15.78 -8.68
CA ALA A 181 12.34 -17.14 -8.32
C ALA A 181 11.99 -18.04 -9.52
N LEU A 182 12.74 -17.89 -10.62
CA LEU A 182 12.56 -18.68 -11.83
C LEU A 182 13.03 -20.13 -11.64
N ALA A 183 12.26 -21.07 -12.14
CA ALA A 183 12.66 -22.47 -12.27
C ALA A 183 13.66 -22.66 -13.45
N GLU A 184 14.38 -23.79 -13.46
CA GLU A 184 15.40 -24.05 -14.49
C GLU A 184 14.83 -24.05 -15.91
N ASP A 185 13.62 -24.58 -16.11
CA ASP A 185 12.92 -24.59 -17.39
C ASP A 185 12.43 -23.20 -17.81
N GLU A 186 12.10 -22.33 -16.86
CA GLU A 186 11.78 -20.92 -17.12
C GLU A 186 13.03 -20.12 -17.52
N ILE A 187 14.19 -20.43 -16.92
CA ILE A 187 15.48 -19.86 -17.34
C ILE A 187 15.84 -20.35 -18.75
N ASP A 188 15.66 -21.64 -19.04
CA ASP A 188 15.84 -22.22 -20.39
C ASP A 188 14.96 -21.49 -21.41
N TYR A 189 13.67 -21.32 -21.09
CA TYR A 189 12.72 -20.62 -21.95
C TYR A 189 13.16 -19.19 -22.26
N LEU A 190 13.59 -18.43 -21.26
CA LEU A 190 14.07 -17.05 -21.44
C LEU A 190 15.38 -17.01 -22.23
N GLN A 191 16.31 -17.92 -21.93
CA GLN A 191 17.57 -18.03 -22.68
C GLN A 191 17.30 -18.25 -24.16
N ASP A 192 16.45 -19.22 -24.51
CA ASP A 192 16.09 -19.51 -25.89
C ASP A 192 15.37 -18.34 -26.56
N ALA A 193 14.41 -17.72 -25.87
CA ALA A 193 13.65 -16.59 -26.39
C ALA A 193 14.56 -15.41 -26.77
N PHE A 194 15.43 -14.98 -25.85
CA PHE A 194 16.29 -13.83 -26.08
C PHE A 194 17.48 -14.13 -27.00
N THR A 195 17.99 -15.36 -27.00
CA THR A 195 18.95 -15.83 -28.01
C THR A 195 18.34 -15.74 -29.41
N LYS A 196 17.09 -16.19 -29.58
CA LYS A 196 16.37 -16.14 -30.85
C LYS A 196 16.04 -14.72 -31.31
N LEU A 197 15.79 -13.80 -30.36
CA LEU A 197 15.62 -12.38 -30.64
C LEU A 197 16.94 -11.66 -30.96
N GLY A 198 18.09 -12.30 -30.71
CA GLY A 198 19.41 -11.73 -30.99
C GLY A 198 19.73 -10.48 -30.17
N ARG A 199 19.16 -10.35 -28.97
CA ARG A 199 19.39 -9.22 -28.06
C ARG A 199 19.36 -9.65 -26.60
N ASN A 200 19.99 -8.84 -25.76
CA ASN A 200 19.88 -8.99 -24.31
C ASN A 200 18.46 -8.66 -23.80
N PRO A 201 17.97 -9.37 -22.78
CA PRO A 201 16.78 -8.96 -22.03
C PRO A 201 17.09 -7.74 -21.15
N ASN A 202 16.12 -6.86 -21.02
CA ASN A 202 16.12 -5.84 -19.97
C ASN A 202 15.61 -6.44 -18.65
N ASP A 203 16.07 -5.90 -17.53
CA ASP A 203 15.61 -6.25 -16.18
C ASP A 203 14.08 -6.25 -16.06
N ILE A 204 13.41 -5.22 -16.59
CA ILE A 204 11.94 -5.09 -16.58
C ILE A 204 11.23 -6.20 -17.36
N GLU A 205 11.83 -6.73 -18.43
CA GLU A 205 11.25 -7.82 -19.22
C GLU A 205 11.30 -9.14 -18.43
N LEU A 206 12.40 -9.39 -17.73
CA LEU A 206 12.56 -10.56 -16.86
C LEU A 206 11.63 -10.46 -15.64
N TYR A 207 11.54 -9.27 -15.03
CA TYR A 207 10.66 -9.05 -13.88
C TYR A 207 9.19 -9.25 -14.27
N MET A 208 8.77 -8.69 -15.40
CA MET A 208 7.43 -8.90 -15.96
C MET A 208 7.14 -10.39 -16.16
N PHE A 209 8.06 -11.12 -16.80
CA PHE A 209 7.90 -12.55 -17.05
C PHE A 209 7.78 -13.34 -15.74
N ALA A 210 8.64 -13.07 -14.77
CA ALA A 210 8.64 -13.73 -13.47
C ALA A 210 7.32 -13.53 -12.72
N GLN A 211 6.81 -12.29 -12.68
CA GLN A 211 5.53 -11.99 -12.03
C GLN A 211 4.37 -12.72 -12.70
N ALA A 212 4.32 -12.74 -14.04
CA ALA A 212 3.27 -13.41 -14.80
C ALA A 212 3.28 -14.94 -14.67
N ASN A 213 4.46 -15.54 -14.45
CA ASN A 213 4.64 -16.99 -14.33
C ASN A 213 4.81 -17.49 -12.89
N SER A 214 4.66 -16.60 -11.90
CA SER A 214 4.58 -17.00 -10.50
C SER A 214 3.43 -17.98 -10.25
N GLU A 215 3.54 -18.81 -9.20
CA GLU A 215 2.46 -19.73 -8.79
C GLU A 215 1.14 -18.97 -8.57
N HIS A 216 1.21 -17.82 -7.88
CA HIS A 216 0.06 -16.98 -7.56
C HIS A 216 -0.69 -16.48 -8.81
N CYS A 217 0.03 -16.08 -9.87
CA CYS A 217 -0.60 -15.58 -11.09
C CYS A 217 -1.05 -16.71 -12.02
N ARG A 218 -0.20 -17.73 -12.19
CA ARG A 218 -0.39 -18.78 -13.20
C ARG A 218 -1.25 -19.94 -12.70
N HIS A 219 -1.46 -20.04 -11.38
CA HIS A 219 -2.22 -21.11 -10.74
C HIS A 219 -1.73 -22.50 -11.19
N LYS A 220 -0.40 -22.70 -11.18
CA LYS A 220 0.27 -23.92 -11.72
C LYS A 220 -0.30 -25.19 -11.06
N ILE A 221 -0.42 -25.19 -9.74
CA ILE A 221 -0.93 -26.34 -8.94
C ILE A 221 -2.38 -26.67 -9.33
N PHE A 222 -3.24 -25.67 -9.49
CA PHE A 222 -4.65 -25.88 -9.83
C PHE A 222 -4.85 -26.47 -11.24
N ASN A 223 -3.90 -26.25 -12.13
CA ASN A 223 -3.91 -26.75 -13.51
C ASN A 223 -3.06 -28.01 -13.72
N ALA A 224 -2.32 -28.46 -12.68
CA ALA A 224 -1.43 -29.60 -12.79
C ALA A 224 -2.19 -30.94 -12.96
N ASP A 225 -1.48 -31.91 -13.54
CA ASP A 225 -1.82 -33.32 -13.47
C ASP A 225 -1.42 -33.88 -12.10
N TRP A 226 -2.16 -34.88 -11.61
CA TRP A 226 -1.97 -35.46 -10.29
C TRP A 226 -1.78 -36.97 -10.36
N VAL A 227 -0.86 -37.49 -9.56
CA VAL A 227 -0.73 -38.91 -9.23
C VAL A 227 -0.89 -39.03 -7.72
N ILE A 228 -1.88 -39.77 -7.25
CA ILE A 228 -2.18 -39.96 -5.82
C ILE A 228 -2.08 -41.45 -5.53
N ASP A 229 -1.25 -41.81 -4.54
CA ASP A 229 -1.00 -43.21 -4.14
C ASP A 229 -0.62 -44.14 -5.31
N GLY A 230 0.10 -43.59 -6.30
CA GLY A 230 0.55 -44.30 -7.50
C GLY A 230 -0.45 -44.33 -8.66
N GLU A 231 -1.64 -43.74 -8.50
CA GLU A 231 -2.69 -43.71 -9.53
C GLU A 231 -2.83 -42.33 -10.18
N GLN A 232 -2.77 -42.31 -11.52
CA GLN A 232 -2.99 -41.10 -12.31
C GLN A 232 -4.44 -40.63 -12.20
N GLN A 233 -4.63 -39.36 -11.84
CA GLN A 233 -5.94 -38.75 -11.72
C GLN A 233 -6.41 -38.17 -13.06
N PRO A 234 -7.72 -38.27 -13.37
CA PRO A 234 -8.24 -37.91 -14.70
C PRO A 234 -8.51 -36.42 -14.91
N LYS A 235 -8.47 -35.60 -13.85
CA LYS A 235 -8.81 -34.18 -13.88
C LYS A 235 -7.87 -33.38 -12.98
N SER A 236 -7.52 -32.17 -13.40
CA SER A 236 -6.90 -31.17 -12.52
C SER A 236 -7.90 -30.65 -11.48
N LEU A 237 -7.40 -29.98 -10.43
CA LEU A 237 -8.26 -29.34 -9.42
C LEU A 237 -9.23 -28.35 -10.06
N PHE A 238 -8.76 -27.50 -10.97
CA PHE A 238 -9.62 -26.52 -11.64
C PHE A 238 -10.67 -27.18 -12.52
N LYS A 239 -10.35 -28.31 -13.18
CA LYS A 239 -11.33 -29.05 -13.97
C LYS A 239 -12.40 -29.72 -13.09
N MET A 240 -12.05 -30.15 -11.87
CA MET A 240 -13.03 -30.61 -10.89
C MET A 240 -13.96 -29.48 -10.45
N ILE A 241 -13.44 -28.27 -10.22
CA ILE A 241 -14.27 -27.09 -9.91
C ILE A 241 -15.20 -26.74 -11.08
N LYS A 242 -14.71 -26.70 -12.32
CA LYS A 242 -15.54 -26.43 -13.51
C LYS A 242 -16.66 -27.45 -13.72
N ASN A 243 -16.51 -28.67 -13.21
CA ASN A 243 -17.54 -29.69 -13.32
C ASN A 243 -18.85 -29.32 -12.60
N THR A 244 -18.79 -28.45 -11.58
CA THR A 244 -20.00 -27.94 -10.92
C THR A 244 -20.84 -27.11 -11.89
N PHE A 245 -20.20 -26.26 -12.69
CA PHE A 245 -20.86 -25.45 -13.72
C PHE A 245 -21.30 -26.28 -14.94
N GLU A 246 -20.54 -27.32 -15.32
CA GLU A 246 -20.97 -28.28 -16.35
C GLU A 246 -22.26 -29.02 -15.95
N THR A 247 -22.45 -29.25 -14.66
CA THR A 247 -23.61 -29.99 -14.12
C THR A 247 -24.80 -29.06 -13.82
N THR A 248 -24.53 -27.88 -13.28
CA THR A 248 -25.56 -26.91 -12.85
C THR A 248 -25.23 -25.53 -13.41
N PRO A 249 -25.56 -25.26 -14.69
CA PRO A 249 -25.33 -23.96 -15.31
C PRO A 249 -26.43 -22.93 -14.99
N ASP A 250 -27.51 -23.36 -14.34
CA ASP A 250 -28.71 -22.58 -14.07
C ASP A 250 -28.37 -21.23 -13.43
N HIS A 251 -28.95 -20.16 -13.98
CA HIS A 251 -28.82 -18.77 -13.52
C HIS A 251 -27.42 -18.15 -13.61
N VAL A 252 -26.40 -18.87 -14.12
CA VAL A 252 -25.05 -18.31 -14.24
C VAL A 252 -24.90 -17.54 -15.56
N LEU A 253 -24.56 -16.26 -15.45
CA LEU A 253 -24.29 -15.37 -16.58
C LEU A 253 -22.79 -15.33 -16.93
N SER A 254 -21.92 -15.43 -15.92
CA SER A 254 -20.47 -15.45 -16.08
C SER A 254 -19.78 -16.33 -15.03
N ALA A 255 -18.90 -17.23 -15.48
CA ALA A 255 -17.99 -17.99 -14.64
C ALA A 255 -16.67 -18.24 -15.36
N TYR A 256 -15.55 -18.14 -14.64
CA TYR A 256 -14.19 -18.47 -15.12
C TYR A 256 -13.66 -17.67 -16.32
N LYS A 257 -14.25 -16.52 -16.63
CA LYS A 257 -13.90 -15.69 -17.80
C LYS A 257 -13.81 -14.20 -17.49
N ASP A 258 -13.78 -13.84 -16.21
CA ASP A 258 -13.73 -12.48 -15.71
C ASP A 258 -13.16 -12.49 -14.27
N ASN A 259 -12.97 -11.32 -13.68
CA ASN A 259 -12.46 -11.16 -12.32
C ASN A 259 -13.49 -11.53 -11.24
N ALA A 260 -14.78 -11.62 -11.58
CA ALA A 260 -15.85 -12.11 -10.71
C ALA A 260 -16.82 -13.04 -11.44
N ALA A 261 -17.57 -13.84 -10.68
CA ALA A 261 -18.71 -14.58 -11.22
C ALA A 261 -19.96 -13.70 -11.21
N VAL A 262 -20.91 -13.96 -12.11
CA VAL A 262 -22.18 -13.23 -12.21
C VAL A 262 -23.33 -14.21 -12.36
N MET A 263 -24.39 -14.03 -11.56
CA MET A 263 -25.64 -14.76 -11.65
C MET A 263 -26.84 -13.85 -11.90
N GLU A 264 -27.93 -14.44 -12.37
CA GLU A 264 -29.23 -13.77 -12.50
C GLU A 264 -29.65 -13.17 -11.15
N GLY A 265 -30.39 -12.06 -11.23
CA GLY A 265 -30.84 -11.31 -10.07
C GLY A 265 -32.33 -11.06 -10.14
N SER A 266 -32.78 -9.85 -9.87
CA SER A 266 -34.19 -9.50 -9.92
C SER A 266 -34.44 -8.21 -10.67
N GLU A 267 -35.61 -8.07 -11.26
CA GLU A 267 -36.04 -6.83 -11.88
C GLU A 267 -36.50 -5.83 -10.82
N VAL A 268 -35.80 -4.71 -10.69
CA VAL A 268 -36.00 -3.72 -9.62
C VAL A 268 -35.78 -2.30 -10.16
N GLY A 269 -36.20 -1.29 -9.40
CA GLY A 269 -35.84 0.10 -9.67
C GLY A 269 -34.39 0.39 -9.27
N ARG A 270 -33.45 0.43 -10.23
CA ARG A 270 -32.09 0.90 -9.99
C ARG A 270 -32.09 2.43 -9.86
N TYR A 271 -31.56 2.95 -8.75
CA TYR A 271 -31.65 4.35 -8.41
C TYR A 271 -30.31 5.06 -8.57
N PHE A 272 -30.24 5.97 -9.54
CA PHE A 272 -29.05 6.80 -9.80
C PHE A 272 -29.46 8.11 -10.49
N ALA A 273 -28.54 9.08 -10.49
CA ALA A 273 -28.74 10.36 -11.16
C ALA A 273 -28.51 10.23 -12.67
N ASP A 274 -29.45 10.74 -13.45
CA ASP A 274 -29.32 10.81 -14.91
C ASP A 274 -28.20 11.78 -15.33
N HIS A 275 -27.50 11.43 -16.41
CA HIS A 275 -26.33 12.18 -16.88
C HIS A 275 -26.69 13.57 -17.43
N GLU A 276 -27.83 13.72 -18.10
CA GLU A 276 -28.23 14.99 -18.73
C GLU A 276 -28.85 15.95 -17.72
N THR A 277 -29.67 15.43 -16.80
CA THR A 277 -30.47 16.25 -15.88
C THR A 277 -29.88 16.36 -14.47
N GLY A 278 -29.00 15.43 -14.08
CA GLY A 278 -28.49 15.33 -12.70
C GLY A 278 -29.57 14.94 -11.68
N ARG A 279 -30.77 14.57 -12.13
CA ARG A 279 -31.88 14.20 -11.26
C ARG A 279 -31.85 12.70 -10.97
N TYR A 280 -32.07 12.34 -9.72
CA TYR A 280 -32.24 10.95 -9.33
C TYR A 280 -33.63 10.44 -9.68
N ASP A 281 -33.69 9.28 -10.30
CA ASP A 281 -34.92 8.56 -10.63
C ASP A 281 -34.70 7.04 -10.52
N PHE A 282 -35.79 6.28 -10.44
CA PHE A 282 -35.77 4.82 -10.51
C PHE A 282 -35.80 4.34 -11.96
N HIS A 283 -34.93 3.39 -12.29
CA HIS A 283 -34.87 2.73 -13.59
C HIS A 283 -35.24 1.27 -13.41
N GLN A 284 -36.40 0.86 -13.92
CA GLN A 284 -36.87 -0.52 -13.79
C GLN A 284 -36.06 -1.42 -14.73
N GLU A 285 -35.16 -2.23 -14.18
CA GLU A 285 -34.25 -3.10 -14.92
C GLU A 285 -33.76 -4.30 -14.09
N PRO A 286 -33.21 -5.35 -14.72
CA PRO A 286 -32.55 -6.43 -13.99
C PRO A 286 -31.31 -5.95 -13.22
N ALA A 287 -31.33 -6.07 -11.89
CA ALA A 287 -30.14 -5.95 -11.06
C ALA A 287 -29.55 -7.35 -10.81
N HIS A 288 -28.67 -7.77 -11.72
CA HIS A 288 -27.90 -9.01 -11.57
C HIS A 288 -26.88 -8.92 -10.44
N ILE A 289 -26.39 -10.08 -9.98
CA ILE A 289 -25.56 -10.18 -8.78
C ILE A 289 -24.18 -10.72 -9.19
N LEU A 290 -23.14 -9.96 -8.88
CA LEU A 290 -21.76 -10.43 -8.96
C LEU A 290 -21.30 -10.98 -7.61
N MET A 291 -20.27 -11.83 -7.63
CA MET A 291 -19.61 -12.31 -6.41
C MET A 291 -18.15 -12.64 -6.66
N LYS A 292 -17.30 -12.23 -5.72
CA LYS A 292 -15.88 -12.53 -5.66
C LYS A 292 -15.45 -12.66 -4.20
N VAL A 293 -14.36 -13.41 -3.99
CA VAL A 293 -13.66 -13.49 -2.71
C VAL A 293 -12.18 -13.61 -3.01
N GLU A 294 -11.37 -12.80 -2.33
CA GLU A 294 -9.90 -12.88 -2.37
C GLU A 294 -9.31 -13.07 -0.98
N THR A 295 -8.03 -13.43 -0.92
CA THR A 295 -7.28 -13.50 0.33
C THR A 295 -5.98 -12.70 0.20
N HIS A 296 -5.47 -12.18 1.31
CA HIS A 296 -4.24 -11.38 1.33
C HIS A 296 -3.30 -11.79 2.46
N ASN A 297 -3.07 -13.10 2.58
CA ASN A 297 -2.49 -13.74 3.75
C ASN A 297 -1.03 -13.30 4.02
N HIS A 298 -0.15 -13.43 3.01
CA HIS A 298 1.27 -13.15 3.18
C HIS A 298 1.57 -11.68 3.56
N PRO A 299 1.04 -10.66 2.87
CA PRO A 299 1.24 -9.26 3.28
C PRO A 299 0.66 -8.94 4.67
N THR A 300 -0.48 -9.54 5.02
CA THR A 300 -1.11 -9.36 6.33
C THR A 300 -0.26 -9.91 7.47
N ALA A 301 0.49 -11.00 7.23
CA ALA A 301 1.44 -11.54 8.21
C ALA A 301 2.63 -10.59 8.47
N ILE A 302 2.97 -9.73 7.51
CA ILE A 302 4.07 -8.76 7.63
C ILE A 302 3.59 -7.44 8.23
N SER A 303 2.50 -6.88 7.68
CA SER A 303 1.88 -5.65 8.19
C SER A 303 0.35 -5.77 8.07
N PRO A 304 -0.35 -6.03 9.20
CA PRO A 304 -1.73 -6.48 9.16
C PRO A 304 -2.72 -5.40 8.72
N TRP A 305 -2.47 -4.14 9.10
CA TRP A 305 -3.34 -3.03 8.71
C TRP A 305 -3.38 -2.85 7.18
N PRO A 306 -2.27 -2.55 6.48
CA PRO A 306 -2.32 -2.37 5.04
C PRO A 306 -2.66 -3.68 4.35
N GLY A 307 -2.21 -4.84 4.84
CA GLY A 307 -2.52 -6.13 4.24
C GLY A 307 -4.02 -6.42 4.19
N ALA A 308 -4.74 -6.18 5.30
CA ALA A 308 -6.19 -6.32 5.31
C ALA A 308 -6.88 -5.25 4.44
N ALA A 309 -6.43 -4.01 4.52
CA ALA A 309 -7.03 -2.90 3.77
C ALA A 309 -6.88 -3.08 2.25
N THR A 310 -5.71 -3.51 1.75
CA THR A 310 -5.49 -3.78 0.33
C THR A 310 -6.11 -5.09 -0.12
N GLY A 311 -6.29 -6.06 0.78
CA GLY A 311 -7.08 -7.27 0.51
C GLY A 311 -8.53 -6.91 0.16
N SER A 312 -9.20 -6.14 1.01
CA SER A 312 -10.54 -5.62 0.70
C SER A 312 -10.53 -4.69 -0.51
N GLY A 313 -9.57 -3.77 -0.60
CA GLY A 313 -9.48 -2.84 -1.71
C GLY A 313 -9.22 -3.50 -3.07
N GLY A 314 -8.53 -4.64 -3.10
CA GLY A 314 -8.32 -5.44 -4.31
C GLY A 314 -9.60 -6.10 -4.78
N GLU A 315 -10.28 -6.78 -3.86
CA GLU A 315 -11.52 -7.48 -4.11
C GLU A 315 -12.63 -6.51 -4.60
N ILE A 316 -12.80 -5.34 -3.95
CA ILE A 316 -13.73 -4.28 -4.39
C ILE A 316 -13.43 -3.79 -5.82
N ARG A 317 -12.16 -3.77 -6.25
CA ARG A 317 -11.80 -3.39 -7.63
C ARG A 317 -12.18 -4.44 -8.63
N ASP A 318 -12.09 -5.73 -8.29
CA ASP A 318 -12.52 -6.82 -9.16
C ASP A 318 -14.03 -6.79 -9.37
N GLU A 319 -14.79 -6.54 -8.31
CA GLU A 319 -16.23 -6.30 -8.41
C GLU A 319 -16.53 -5.15 -9.37
N GLY A 320 -15.90 -3.99 -9.19
CA GLY A 320 -16.09 -2.82 -10.07
C GLY A 320 -15.63 -3.03 -11.52
N ALA A 321 -14.60 -3.85 -11.74
CA ALA A 321 -14.04 -4.14 -13.06
C ALA A 321 -14.76 -5.26 -13.82
N THR A 322 -15.76 -5.90 -13.20
CA THR A 322 -16.52 -6.99 -13.83
C THR A 322 -17.26 -6.50 -15.08
N GLY A 323 -17.13 -7.23 -16.19
CA GLY A 323 -17.73 -6.92 -17.47
C GLY A 323 -17.26 -5.59 -18.06
N ARG A 324 -18.16 -4.60 -18.13
CA ARG A 324 -17.88 -3.25 -18.68
C ARG A 324 -17.98 -2.17 -17.61
N GLY A 325 -17.86 -2.56 -16.34
CA GLY A 325 -18.12 -1.73 -15.18
C GLY A 325 -19.35 -2.24 -14.42
N ALA A 326 -19.15 -2.56 -13.14
CA ALA A 326 -20.21 -2.91 -12.21
C ALA A 326 -20.05 -2.12 -10.90
N LYS A 327 -20.91 -2.41 -9.92
CA LYS A 327 -20.99 -1.62 -8.68
C LYS A 327 -20.99 -2.54 -7.45
N PRO A 328 -19.93 -2.47 -6.61
CA PRO A 328 -19.90 -2.99 -5.24
C PRO A 328 -21.04 -2.50 -4.37
#